data_AF-A0A3S1AZ66-F1
#
_entry.id   AF-A0A3S1AZ66-F1
#
_cell.length_a   1.000
_cell.length_b   1.000
_cell.length_c   1.000
_cell.angle_alpha   90.00
_cell.angle_beta   90.00
_cell.angle_gamma   90.00
#
_symmetry.space_group_name_H-M   'P 1'
#
loop_
_entity.id
_entity.type
_entity.pdbx_description
1 polymer ?
#
loop_
_entity_poly.entity_id
_entity_poly.type
_entity_poly.pdbx_seq_one_letter_code
_entity_poly.pdbx_strand_id
1 'polypeptide(L)'
;MGRCIFFIMMLFMVLACKKESVNTSGNDPYQETVLPAILIAKDGISPAKGNVNDEVTIRGKGFLVNKDRLSVLFNGAKADIVTVTDTTVRVRVPAAAATGNVAAQVGQQYFFGPFFRVTGVFEMDTLFPGNRGANNAIFDIVPVEDNKYLITGAFDNYDNANIDGGVNRVARINHDGTLDRSFTYGKKTGTNSYATAAAMLPDGKYVVGGGFSNYENTAYVNSIARLYKNGALETRNITLPSGKSQVVSVLNGGVSGQVSKLFVQADGKMIATGNFRYYVQPDFNLVTTGGLDSMHLDSIQVNNLVRLHPDGSLDSSYNYDLANHRGREGANGFITASLLLPDGKLLIAGNFTRYNGQAAPRIARLLSDGSLDASFNSGSGGDYGIYSLTRQPDGKLLITGAFNSYNGQKCPRVARLQEDGSYDPSFRVDKGANGNIFNAAVMPGGEIILSGTFDEFEGLRRNNFIVLQPDGKVHPAYNTSGGISLGENAVTGALARIIQQPGERAMIAVGSFTRYDFRASNRIVRIKY
;
A
#
# COMPACT_ATOMS: atom_id res chain seq x y z
N MET A 1 9.84 -4.24 -72.47
CA MET A 1 11.29 -3.96 -72.35
C MET A 1 11.47 -2.68 -71.53
N GLY A 2 12.40 -2.68 -70.57
CA GLY A 2 13.07 -1.45 -70.13
C GLY A 2 12.43 -0.67 -68.97
N ARG A 3 13.11 -0.71 -67.81
CA ARG A 3 12.97 0.14 -66.62
C ARG A 3 13.58 1.55 -66.85
N CYS A 4 13.45 2.38 -65.80
CA CYS A 4 14.34 3.48 -65.34
C CYS A 4 13.87 4.91 -65.69
N ILE A 5 13.98 5.99 -64.87
CA ILE A 5 14.31 6.27 -63.45
C ILE A 5 14.28 7.84 -63.29
N PHE A 6 14.01 8.38 -62.08
CA PHE A 6 14.38 9.74 -61.55
C PHE A 6 13.68 11.03 -62.09
N PHE A 7 13.48 12.18 -61.41
CA PHE A 7 13.63 12.71 -60.03
C PHE A 7 13.01 14.15 -59.96
N ILE A 8 12.42 14.54 -58.80
CA ILE A 8 12.45 15.86 -58.08
C ILE A 8 11.75 17.19 -58.53
N MET A 9 11.05 17.79 -57.52
CA MET A 9 10.72 19.19 -57.12
C MET A 9 10.07 20.22 -58.09
N MET A 10 9.05 20.97 -57.64
CA MET A 10 9.18 22.29 -56.95
C MET A 10 7.82 22.89 -56.50
N LEU A 11 7.88 23.74 -55.47
CA LEU A 11 6.82 24.41 -54.69
C LEU A 11 6.54 25.87 -55.18
N PHE A 12 5.47 26.51 -54.67
CA PHE A 12 5.10 27.96 -54.57
C PHE A 12 3.78 28.33 -55.29
N MET A 13 2.84 29.19 -54.82
CA MET A 13 2.62 30.01 -53.61
C MET A 13 1.15 30.50 -53.58
N VAL A 14 0.74 31.10 -52.46
CA VAL A 14 -0.59 31.51 -51.97
C VAL A 14 -1.18 32.78 -52.63
N LEU A 15 -2.52 32.96 -52.66
CA LEU A 15 -3.21 34.25 -52.41
C LEU A 15 -4.77 34.15 -52.21
N ALA A 16 -5.19 34.48 -50.98
CA ALA A 16 -6.35 35.25 -50.48
C ALA A 16 -7.81 35.11 -51.00
N CYS A 17 -8.74 35.09 -50.02
CA CYS A 17 -10.19 34.87 -50.05
C CYS A 17 -11.07 35.98 -50.66
N LYS A 18 -12.26 35.59 -51.15
CA LYS A 18 -13.49 36.40 -51.13
C LYS A 18 -14.55 35.73 -50.25
N LYS A 19 -15.08 36.49 -49.29
CA LYS A 19 -16.07 36.09 -48.28
C LYS A 19 -17.47 36.26 -48.86
N GLU A 20 -18.22 35.18 -49.04
CA GLU A 20 -19.66 35.24 -49.32
C GLU A 20 -20.44 35.52 -48.02
N SER A 21 -21.39 36.44 -48.09
CA SER A 21 -22.26 36.80 -46.98
C SER A 21 -23.40 35.77 -46.85
N VAL A 22 -23.37 34.99 -45.77
CA VAL A 22 -24.48 34.11 -45.39
C VAL A 22 -25.62 34.95 -44.80
N ASN A 23 -26.82 34.76 -45.35
CA ASN A 23 -28.06 35.38 -44.94
C ASN A 23 -28.45 34.86 -43.55
N THR A 24 -28.29 35.68 -42.49
CA THR A 24 -28.68 35.32 -41.12
C THR A 24 -30.17 35.58 -40.91
N SER A 25 -31.03 34.72 -41.45
CA SER A 25 -32.34 34.49 -40.83
C SER A 25 -32.07 33.74 -39.52
N GLY A 26 -31.91 34.50 -38.44
CA GLY A 26 -31.45 34.03 -37.14
C GLY A 26 -32.43 33.11 -36.42
N ASN A 27 -32.53 31.87 -36.87
CA ASN A 27 -32.96 30.75 -36.03
C ASN A 27 -31.94 29.62 -36.22
N ASP A 28 -31.16 29.38 -35.18
CA ASP A 28 -30.30 28.20 -35.06
C ASP A 28 -31.21 26.96 -34.89
N PRO A 29 -31.26 26.02 -35.86
CA PRO A 29 -32.13 24.86 -35.81
C PRO A 29 -31.72 23.81 -34.74
N TYR A 30 -30.67 24.07 -33.96
CA TYR A 30 -30.18 23.21 -32.87
C TYR A 30 -30.35 23.83 -31.47
N GLN A 31 -31.13 24.90 -31.31
CA GLN A 31 -31.41 25.50 -29.99
C GLN A 31 -32.57 24.87 -29.21
N GLU A 32 -32.95 23.62 -29.50
CA GLU A 32 -33.72 22.86 -28.50
C GLU A 32 -32.77 22.52 -27.35
N THR A 33 -32.88 23.29 -26.27
CA THR A 33 -32.26 22.93 -24.99
C THR A 33 -32.91 21.63 -24.53
N VAL A 34 -32.27 20.49 -24.80
CA VAL A 34 -32.72 19.18 -24.31
C VAL A 34 -32.64 19.22 -22.80
N LEU A 35 -33.79 19.44 -22.16
CA LEU A 35 -33.88 19.44 -20.71
C LEU A 35 -33.51 18.06 -20.17
N PRO A 36 -32.71 17.98 -19.10
CA PRO A 36 -32.37 16.70 -18.52
C PRO A 36 -33.64 15.98 -18.06
N ALA A 37 -33.71 14.66 -18.26
CA ALA A 37 -34.89 13.88 -17.91
C ALA A 37 -35.28 14.06 -16.43
N ILE A 38 -34.29 14.27 -15.56
CA ILE A 38 -34.44 14.56 -14.14
C ILE A 38 -33.45 15.65 -13.74
N LEU A 39 -33.83 16.48 -12.78
CA LEU A 39 -32.93 17.39 -12.05
C LEU A 39 -32.93 17.00 -10.57
N ILE A 40 -31.74 16.81 -9.98
CA ILE A 40 -31.61 16.63 -8.52
C ILE A 40 -31.11 17.95 -7.93
N ALA A 41 -31.74 18.42 -6.84
CA ALA A 41 -31.28 19.61 -6.15
C ALA A 41 -29.93 19.34 -5.45
N LYS A 42 -28.98 20.28 -5.56
CA LYS A 42 -27.62 20.16 -5.01
C LYS A 42 -27.59 19.84 -3.51
N ASP A 43 -28.50 20.42 -2.73
CA ASP A 43 -28.72 20.15 -1.29
C ASP A 43 -30.09 19.48 -1.07
N GLY A 44 -30.45 18.62 -2.02
CA GLY A 44 -31.79 18.03 -2.14
C GLY A 44 -32.06 16.89 -1.17
N ILE A 45 -31.10 16.44 -0.38
CA ILE A 45 -31.22 15.23 0.44
C ILE A 45 -31.44 15.56 1.92
N SER A 46 -32.42 14.88 2.54
CA SER A 46 -32.68 15.01 3.97
C SER A 46 -33.15 13.69 4.58
N PRO A 47 -32.53 13.22 5.68
CA PRO A 47 -31.29 13.77 6.27
C PRO A 47 -30.06 13.58 5.34
N ALA A 48 -28.99 14.36 5.53
CA ALA A 48 -27.75 14.26 4.74
C ALA A 48 -26.80 13.12 5.18
N LYS A 49 -27.15 12.45 6.28
CA LYS A 49 -26.48 11.26 6.80
C LYS A 49 -27.51 10.33 7.42
N GLY A 50 -27.22 9.04 7.46
CA GLY A 50 -28.10 8.04 8.06
C GLY A 50 -27.50 6.64 8.02
N ASN A 51 -28.21 5.69 8.62
CA ASN A 51 -27.86 4.29 8.62
C ASN A 51 -28.48 3.57 7.42
N VAL A 52 -28.00 2.36 7.17
CA VAL A 52 -28.72 1.39 6.33
C VAL A 52 -30.16 1.23 6.86
N ASN A 53 -31.13 1.12 5.95
CA ASN A 53 -32.57 1.05 6.19
C ASN A 53 -33.28 2.33 6.63
N ASP A 54 -32.57 3.44 6.86
CA ASP A 54 -33.22 4.73 7.10
C ASP A 54 -33.96 5.21 5.85
N GLU A 55 -35.08 5.91 6.04
CA GLU A 55 -35.78 6.59 4.94
C GLU A 55 -35.22 7.99 4.71
N VAL A 56 -34.91 8.30 3.46
CA VAL A 56 -34.29 9.56 3.04
C VAL A 56 -35.09 10.16 1.91
N THR A 57 -35.30 11.47 1.96
CA THR A 57 -36.00 12.21 0.90
C THR A 57 -34.99 12.94 0.01
N ILE A 58 -35.12 12.78 -1.30
CA ILE A 58 -34.34 13.47 -2.33
C ILE A 58 -35.29 14.41 -3.09
N ARG A 59 -34.92 15.69 -3.17
CA ARG A 59 -35.66 16.75 -3.85
C ARG A 59 -35.09 17.03 -5.23
N GLY A 60 -35.96 17.38 -6.16
CA GLY A 60 -35.62 17.53 -7.57
C GLY A 60 -36.83 17.90 -8.44
N LYS A 61 -36.77 17.53 -9.72
CA LYS A 61 -37.85 17.68 -10.71
C LYS A 61 -37.81 16.53 -11.71
N GLY A 62 -38.97 16.17 -12.28
CA GLY A 62 -39.08 15.17 -13.35
C GLY A 62 -39.06 13.72 -12.86
N PHE A 63 -39.19 13.46 -11.56
CA PHE A 63 -39.14 12.09 -11.04
C PHE A 63 -40.38 11.28 -11.40
N LEU A 64 -41.58 11.88 -11.30
CA LEU A 64 -42.85 11.17 -11.48
C LEU A 64 -43.06 10.71 -12.92
N VAL A 65 -42.73 11.57 -13.89
CA VAL A 65 -42.83 11.24 -15.32
C VAL A 65 -41.88 10.09 -15.72
N ASN A 66 -40.80 9.89 -14.96
CA ASN A 66 -39.82 8.84 -15.19
C ASN A 66 -39.92 7.65 -14.23
N LYS A 67 -40.96 7.57 -13.39
CA LYS A 67 -41.06 6.62 -12.26
C LYS A 67 -40.77 5.15 -12.61
N ASP A 68 -41.23 4.70 -13.78
CA ASP A 68 -41.13 3.29 -14.20
C ASP A 68 -39.72 2.92 -14.68
N ARG A 69 -38.88 3.92 -14.97
CA ARG A 69 -37.49 3.77 -15.42
C ARG A 69 -36.49 4.31 -14.40
N LEU A 70 -36.97 4.86 -13.29
CA LEU A 70 -36.17 5.52 -12.27
C LEU A 70 -35.55 4.49 -11.32
N SER A 71 -34.26 4.63 -11.07
CA SER A 71 -33.57 4.01 -9.95
C SER A 71 -32.78 5.06 -9.17
N VAL A 72 -32.72 4.92 -7.86
CA VAL A 72 -31.89 5.77 -6.99
C VAL A 72 -30.75 4.92 -6.46
N LEU A 73 -29.52 5.44 -6.55
CA LEU A 73 -28.29 4.73 -6.24
C LEU A 73 -27.52 5.48 -5.14
N PHE A 74 -27.14 4.79 -4.07
CA PHE A 74 -26.23 5.28 -3.04
C PHE A 74 -24.83 4.74 -3.32
N ASN A 75 -23.96 5.58 -3.88
CA ASN A 75 -22.64 5.16 -4.36
C ASN A 75 -22.71 3.86 -5.21
N GLY A 76 -23.65 3.81 -6.15
CA GLY A 76 -23.89 2.66 -7.03
C GLY A 76 -24.82 1.57 -6.48
N ALA A 77 -25.09 1.53 -5.16
CA ALA A 77 -26.03 0.57 -4.58
C ALA A 77 -27.48 1.01 -4.79
N LYS A 78 -28.30 0.18 -5.44
CA LYS A 78 -29.71 0.49 -5.72
C LYS A 78 -30.54 0.51 -4.44
N ALA A 79 -31.28 1.59 -4.24
CA ALA A 79 -32.20 1.79 -3.14
C ALA A 79 -33.64 1.38 -3.49
N ASP A 80 -34.39 0.99 -2.47
CA ASP A 80 -35.83 0.78 -2.60
C ASP A 80 -36.56 2.12 -2.57
N ILE A 81 -37.36 2.37 -3.60
CA ILE A 81 -38.19 3.58 -3.68
C ILE A 81 -39.46 3.35 -2.86
N VAL A 82 -39.68 4.20 -1.86
CA VAL A 82 -40.85 4.17 -0.98
C VAL A 82 -41.98 5.00 -1.58
N THR A 83 -41.69 6.23 -2.01
CA THR A 83 -42.67 7.11 -2.68
C THR A 83 -41.99 7.99 -3.73
N VAL A 84 -42.75 8.35 -4.77
CA VAL A 84 -42.32 9.26 -5.85
C VAL A 84 -43.40 10.31 -6.07
N THR A 85 -43.00 11.57 -6.08
CA THR A 85 -43.75 12.71 -6.63
C THR A 85 -42.93 13.34 -7.73
N ASP A 86 -43.42 14.39 -8.42
CA ASP A 86 -42.59 15.02 -9.45
C ASP A 86 -41.35 15.72 -8.87
N THR A 87 -41.44 16.20 -7.63
CA THR A 87 -40.41 17.00 -6.98
C THR A 87 -39.65 16.27 -5.87
N THR A 88 -40.11 15.08 -5.45
CA THR A 88 -39.48 14.30 -4.38
C THR A 88 -39.47 12.80 -4.66
N VAL A 89 -38.41 12.13 -4.19
CA VAL A 89 -38.34 10.67 -4.09
C VAL A 89 -37.96 10.32 -2.66
N ARG A 90 -38.77 9.51 -1.99
CA ARG A 90 -38.40 8.92 -0.71
C ARG A 90 -37.88 7.51 -0.95
N VAL A 91 -36.71 7.22 -0.40
CA VAL A 91 -36.02 5.94 -0.60
C VAL A 91 -35.54 5.37 0.72
N ARG A 92 -35.34 4.06 0.77
CA ARG A 92 -34.67 3.38 1.88
C ARG A 92 -33.19 3.20 1.56
N VAL A 93 -32.30 3.62 2.46
CA VAL A 93 -30.84 3.44 2.29
C VAL A 93 -30.54 1.94 2.17
N PRO A 94 -29.93 1.47 1.06
CA PRO A 94 -29.79 0.04 0.81
C PRO A 94 -28.70 -0.61 1.68
N ALA A 95 -28.79 -1.92 1.88
CA ALA A 95 -27.82 -2.69 2.67
C ALA A 95 -26.38 -2.58 2.16
N ALA A 96 -26.19 -2.46 0.84
CA ALA A 96 -24.87 -2.32 0.23
C ALA A 96 -24.40 -0.86 0.09
N ALA A 97 -25.12 0.11 0.66
CA ALA A 97 -24.79 1.53 0.59
C ALA A 97 -23.42 1.81 1.22
N ALA A 98 -22.68 2.71 0.58
CA ALA A 98 -21.45 3.28 1.11
C ALA A 98 -21.52 4.81 1.01
N THR A 99 -20.83 5.51 1.90
CA THR A 99 -20.69 6.97 1.85
C THR A 99 -20.22 7.40 0.46
N GLY A 100 -20.87 8.43 -0.08
CA GLY A 100 -20.58 8.94 -1.41
C GLY A 100 -21.75 9.73 -2.00
N ASN A 101 -21.68 10.01 -3.30
CA ASN A 101 -22.76 10.70 -3.99
C ASN A 101 -23.95 9.78 -4.21
N VAL A 102 -25.14 10.35 -4.06
CA VAL A 102 -26.39 9.74 -4.52
C VAL A 102 -26.57 10.08 -6.00
N ALA A 103 -27.08 9.14 -6.79
CA ALA A 103 -27.42 9.36 -8.18
C ALA A 103 -28.82 8.84 -8.50
N ALA A 104 -29.50 9.46 -9.46
CA ALA A 104 -30.66 8.89 -10.10
C ALA A 104 -30.27 8.33 -11.47
N GLN A 105 -30.87 7.21 -11.86
CA GLN A 105 -30.68 6.59 -13.16
C GLN A 105 -32.03 6.50 -13.87
N VAL A 106 -32.09 6.89 -15.14
CA VAL A 106 -33.27 6.75 -16.02
C VAL A 106 -32.84 6.02 -17.28
N GLY A 107 -33.13 4.72 -17.36
CA GLY A 107 -32.56 3.87 -18.41
C GLY A 107 -31.02 3.85 -18.33
N GLN A 108 -30.33 4.34 -19.36
CA GLN A 108 -28.86 4.39 -19.40
C GLN A 108 -28.26 5.74 -18.94
N GLN A 109 -29.10 6.74 -18.64
CA GLN A 109 -28.64 8.07 -18.24
C GLN A 109 -28.51 8.17 -16.72
N TYR A 110 -27.43 8.81 -16.26
CA TYR A 110 -27.14 9.06 -14.84
C TYR A 110 -27.23 10.56 -14.52
N PHE A 111 -27.85 10.87 -13.39
CA PHE A 111 -28.02 12.22 -12.85
C PHE A 111 -27.41 12.24 -11.46
N PHE A 112 -26.28 12.92 -11.29
CA PHE A 112 -25.57 12.98 -10.02
C PHE A 112 -26.23 13.99 -9.07
N GLY A 113 -26.40 13.57 -7.82
CA GLY A 113 -27.07 14.30 -6.77
C GLY A 113 -26.14 14.62 -5.59
N PRO A 114 -26.73 14.98 -4.43
CA PRO A 114 -25.98 15.35 -3.24
C PRO A 114 -25.15 14.19 -2.67
N PHE A 115 -24.16 14.56 -1.88
CA PHE A 115 -23.38 13.65 -1.05
C PHE A 115 -24.23 13.13 0.14
N PHE A 116 -24.10 11.84 0.45
CA PHE A 116 -24.72 11.21 1.61
C PHE A 116 -23.69 10.42 2.40
N ARG A 117 -23.65 10.61 3.72
CA ARG A 117 -22.80 9.82 4.62
C ARG A 117 -23.59 8.65 5.19
N VAL A 118 -23.11 7.44 4.94
CA VAL A 118 -23.66 6.23 5.55
C VAL A 118 -22.90 5.97 6.85
N THR A 119 -23.61 6.05 7.96
CA THR A 119 -23.06 5.66 9.26
C THR A 119 -23.07 4.15 9.40
N GLY A 120 -21.99 3.59 9.96
CA GLY A 120 -21.90 2.16 10.17
C GLY A 120 -20.90 1.79 11.27
N VAL A 121 -20.44 0.54 11.24
CA VAL A 121 -19.55 0.01 12.27
C VAL A 121 -18.15 0.61 12.16
N PHE A 122 -17.64 0.71 10.93
CA PHE A 122 -16.32 1.24 10.63
C PHE A 122 -16.33 2.76 10.52
N GLU A 123 -15.94 3.45 11.58
CA GLU A 123 -15.96 4.92 11.64
C GLU A 123 -14.57 5.49 11.89
N MET A 124 -14.26 6.57 11.16
CA MET A 124 -13.04 7.33 11.42
C MET A 124 -13.11 7.97 12.81
N ASP A 125 -12.08 7.78 13.62
CA ASP A 125 -11.93 8.57 14.85
C ASP A 125 -11.45 9.98 14.51
N THR A 126 -12.35 10.95 14.54
CA THR A 126 -12.04 12.34 14.19
C THR A 126 -11.22 13.07 15.25
N LEU A 127 -11.06 12.51 16.45
CA LEU A 127 -10.17 13.06 17.48
C LEU A 127 -8.71 12.67 17.26
N PHE A 128 -8.45 11.60 16.50
CA PHE A 128 -7.11 11.21 16.11
C PHE A 128 -6.55 12.23 15.10
N PRO A 129 -5.31 12.72 15.27
CA PRO A 129 -4.76 13.84 14.50
C PRO A 129 -4.30 13.46 13.07
N GLY A 130 -5.02 12.55 12.42
CA GLY A 130 -4.69 12.05 11.09
C GLY A 130 -4.74 13.12 10.00
N ASN A 131 -5.49 14.21 10.20
CA ASN A 131 -5.51 15.36 9.29
C ASN A 131 -4.21 16.19 9.32
N ARG A 132 -3.40 16.11 10.39
CA ARG A 132 -2.04 16.65 10.40
C ARG A 132 -1.11 15.62 9.78
N GLY A 133 -1.08 14.41 10.35
CA GLY A 133 -0.48 13.21 9.77
C GLY A 133 0.92 13.41 9.19
N ALA A 134 1.29 12.65 8.15
CA ALA A 134 2.55 12.80 7.43
C ALA A 134 2.35 13.50 6.08
N ASN A 135 3.34 14.28 5.63
CA ASN A 135 3.27 14.95 4.33
C ASN A 135 3.62 14.05 3.13
N ASN A 136 4.19 12.86 3.37
CA ASN A 136 4.48 11.86 2.35
C ASN A 136 4.23 10.43 2.91
N ALA A 137 4.27 9.42 2.05
CA ALA A 137 3.91 8.04 2.37
C ALA A 137 4.55 7.52 3.67
N ILE A 138 3.74 6.87 4.50
CA ILE A 138 4.18 6.00 5.58
C ILE A 138 4.14 4.57 5.01
N PHE A 139 5.28 3.89 5.02
CA PHE A 139 5.44 2.54 4.50
C PHE A 139 5.30 1.47 5.58
N ASP A 140 5.60 1.81 6.83
CA ASP A 140 5.48 0.87 7.94
C ASP A 140 5.07 1.55 9.25
N ILE A 141 4.41 0.77 10.11
CA ILE A 141 4.07 1.14 11.49
C ILE A 141 4.23 -0.08 12.39
N VAL A 142 5.03 0.05 13.44
CA VAL A 142 5.43 -1.05 14.32
C VAL A 142 5.11 -0.67 15.76
N PRO A 143 4.32 -1.47 16.50
CA PRO A 143 4.19 -1.30 17.94
C PRO A 143 5.56 -1.44 18.61
N VAL A 144 5.89 -0.48 19.46
CA VAL A 144 7.11 -0.47 20.28
C VAL A 144 6.73 -0.30 21.75
N GLU A 145 7.71 -0.18 22.63
CA GLU A 145 7.48 -0.03 24.07
C GLU A 145 6.59 1.18 24.42
N ASP A 146 6.07 1.19 25.65
CA ASP A 146 5.30 2.29 26.24
C ASP A 146 4.04 2.70 25.46
N ASN A 147 3.37 1.74 24.80
CA ASN A 147 2.20 1.96 23.94
C ASN A 147 2.45 2.99 22.82
N LYS A 148 3.65 2.97 22.25
CA LYS A 148 4.03 3.84 21.13
C LYS A 148 4.14 3.05 19.84
N TYR A 149 4.26 3.79 18.74
CA TYR A 149 4.48 3.21 17.42
C TYR A 149 5.67 3.86 16.72
N LEU A 150 6.56 3.04 16.17
CA LEU A 150 7.61 3.50 15.25
C LEU A 150 7.05 3.49 13.83
N ILE A 151 7.12 4.62 13.13
CA ILE A 151 6.71 4.75 11.73
C ILE A 151 7.93 4.99 10.84
N THR A 152 7.91 4.37 9.66
CA THR A 152 8.91 4.62 8.61
C THR A 152 8.25 4.98 7.29
N GLY A 153 8.90 5.82 6.49
CA GLY A 153 8.34 6.27 5.22
C GLY A 153 9.25 7.15 4.38
N ALA A 154 8.63 7.98 3.57
CA ALA A 154 9.27 8.99 2.71
C ALA A 154 8.97 10.43 3.17
N PHE A 155 8.38 10.61 4.36
CA PHE A 155 8.01 11.91 4.92
C PHE A 155 9.22 12.66 5.49
N ASP A 156 9.15 13.98 5.47
CA ASP A 156 10.08 14.87 6.19
C ASP A 156 9.35 15.78 7.20
N ASN A 157 8.03 15.62 7.31
CA ASN A 157 7.20 16.24 8.32
C ASN A 157 6.13 15.26 8.82
N TYR A 158 5.88 15.29 10.13
CA TYR A 158 4.77 14.60 10.77
C TYR A 158 4.12 15.53 11.81
N ASP A 159 2.80 15.44 11.95
CA ASP A 159 1.96 16.13 12.94
C ASP A 159 2.05 17.67 12.88
N ASN A 160 2.50 18.24 11.74
CA ASN A 160 2.80 19.66 11.61
C ASN A 160 3.67 20.18 12.79
N ALA A 161 4.60 19.36 13.26
CA ALA A 161 5.24 19.54 14.57
C ALA A 161 6.16 20.78 14.70
N ASN A 162 6.37 21.54 13.60
CA ASN A 162 7.20 22.74 13.53
C ASN A 162 8.61 22.54 14.13
N ILE A 163 9.28 21.44 13.77
CA ILE A 163 10.64 21.12 14.19
C ILE A 163 11.62 21.63 13.13
N ASP A 164 12.61 22.44 13.53
CA ASP A 164 13.67 22.92 12.63
C ASP A 164 14.50 21.74 12.08
N GLY A 165 14.51 21.59 10.76
CA GLY A 165 15.09 20.43 10.07
C GLY A 165 14.20 19.19 9.99
N GLY A 166 12.98 19.23 10.51
CA GLY A 166 11.91 18.26 10.21
C GLY A 166 11.92 16.94 10.98
N VAL A 167 11.01 16.06 10.58
CA VAL A 167 10.81 14.70 11.08
C VAL A 167 11.10 13.74 9.92
N ASN A 168 12.33 13.23 9.85
CA ASN A 168 12.91 12.71 8.61
C ASN A 168 12.80 11.18 8.48
N ARG A 169 11.77 10.69 7.76
CA ARG A 169 11.52 9.29 7.34
C ARG A 169 11.38 8.23 8.42
N VAL A 170 11.86 8.48 9.64
CA VAL A 170 11.73 7.62 10.82
C VAL A 170 11.21 8.47 11.95
N ALA A 171 10.12 8.07 12.59
CA ALA A 171 9.57 8.79 13.73
C ALA A 171 8.86 7.85 14.70
N ARG A 172 8.74 8.29 15.95
CA ARG A 172 7.90 7.61 16.94
C ARG A 172 6.68 8.46 17.25
N ILE A 173 5.52 7.81 17.35
CA ILE A 173 4.24 8.44 17.65
C ILE A 173 3.65 7.82 18.92
N ASN A 174 2.91 8.62 19.67
CA ASN A 174 2.18 8.18 20.85
C ASN A 174 0.94 7.37 20.45
N HIS A 175 0.33 6.70 21.43
CA HIS A 175 -0.89 5.91 21.22
C HIS A 175 -2.04 6.69 20.56
N ASP A 176 -2.12 7.99 20.84
CA ASP A 176 -3.13 8.92 20.33
C ASP A 176 -2.80 9.49 18.94
N GLY A 177 -1.68 9.10 18.34
CA GLY A 177 -1.23 9.53 17.02
C GLY A 177 -0.41 10.82 16.98
N THR A 178 -0.24 11.50 18.11
CA THR A 178 0.63 12.68 18.21
C THR A 178 2.11 12.29 18.13
N LEU A 179 2.96 13.20 17.68
CA LEU A 179 4.40 12.95 17.62
C LEU A 179 5.01 12.77 19.03
N ASP A 180 5.76 11.68 19.25
CA ASP A 180 6.54 11.52 20.48
C ASP A 180 7.80 12.38 20.43
N ARG A 181 7.79 13.51 21.14
CA ARG A 181 8.90 14.48 21.18
C ARG A 181 10.13 14.02 21.96
N SER A 182 10.09 12.85 22.63
CA SER A 182 11.28 12.26 23.27
C SER A 182 12.22 11.55 22.29
N PHE A 183 11.77 11.36 21.04
CA PHE A 183 12.59 10.84 19.95
C PHE A 183 13.38 11.98 19.30
N THR A 184 14.53 11.65 18.71
CA THR A 184 15.49 12.60 18.14
C THR A 184 15.03 13.05 16.76
N TYR A 185 14.87 14.37 16.60
CA TYR A 185 14.42 15.00 15.35
C TYR A 185 15.22 16.27 15.04
N GLY A 186 15.02 16.79 13.84
CA GLY A 186 15.55 18.07 13.38
C GLY A 186 16.70 17.93 12.41
N LYS A 187 17.51 18.98 12.30
CA LYS A 187 18.64 19.02 11.38
C LYS A 187 19.55 17.81 11.65
N LYS A 188 19.99 17.16 10.56
CA LYS A 188 20.90 16.02 10.63
C LYS A 188 20.32 14.76 11.30
N THR A 189 19.01 14.54 11.22
CA THR A 189 18.36 13.32 11.74
C THR A 189 17.77 12.47 10.62
N GLY A 190 17.56 11.17 10.90
CA GLY A 190 16.94 10.24 9.98
C GLY A 190 17.80 9.88 8.78
N THR A 191 17.16 9.26 7.78
CA THR A 191 17.81 8.73 6.59
C THR A 191 17.87 9.77 5.46
N ASN A 192 18.85 9.64 4.55
CA ASN A 192 18.94 10.51 3.35
C ASN A 192 17.93 10.18 2.24
N SER A 193 17.28 9.02 2.34
CA SER A 193 16.26 8.52 1.41
C SER A 193 15.18 7.79 2.21
N TYR A 194 14.21 7.15 1.55
CA TYR A 194 13.10 6.50 2.24
C TYR A 194 13.52 5.32 3.13
N ALA A 195 12.80 5.14 4.24
CA ALA A 195 12.83 3.96 5.10
C ALA A 195 11.50 3.21 4.92
N THR A 196 11.55 1.90 4.71
CA THR A 196 10.40 1.06 4.29
C THR A 196 10.02 0.00 5.30
N ALA A 197 10.91 -0.32 6.22
CA ALA A 197 10.69 -1.35 7.22
C ALA A 197 11.35 -0.96 8.54
N ALA A 198 10.74 -1.37 9.65
CA ALA A 198 11.37 -1.34 10.95
C ALA A 198 11.05 -2.59 11.76
N ALA A 199 11.89 -2.86 12.75
CA ALA A 199 11.65 -3.88 13.75
C ALA A 199 12.29 -3.49 15.08
N MET A 200 11.72 -3.99 16.17
CA MET A 200 12.32 -3.89 17.50
C MET A 200 13.27 -5.07 17.72
N LEU A 201 14.43 -4.79 18.29
CA LEU A 201 15.43 -5.78 18.69
C LEU A 201 15.13 -6.31 20.11
N PRO A 202 15.60 -7.52 20.49
CA PRO A 202 15.36 -8.08 21.82
C PRO A 202 15.89 -7.22 22.98
N ASP A 203 16.89 -6.37 22.73
CA ASP A 203 17.44 -5.41 23.70
C ASP A 203 16.62 -4.11 23.80
N GLY A 204 15.49 -4.03 23.09
CA GLY A 204 14.60 -2.87 23.03
C GLY A 204 15.10 -1.75 22.12
N LYS A 205 16.20 -1.92 21.39
CA LYS A 205 16.61 -0.99 20.33
C LYS A 205 15.80 -1.22 19.06
N TYR A 206 16.04 -0.42 18.04
CA TYR A 206 15.37 -0.57 16.76
C TYR A 206 16.35 -0.91 15.65
N VAL A 207 15.84 -1.55 14.61
CA VAL A 207 16.52 -1.64 13.32
C VAL A 207 15.57 -1.13 12.24
N VAL A 208 16.09 -0.33 11.32
CA VAL A 208 15.35 0.22 10.18
C VAL A 208 16.01 -0.20 8.88
N GLY A 209 15.19 -0.51 7.87
CA GLY A 209 15.60 -0.90 6.53
C GLY A 209 14.99 0.03 5.48
N GLY A 210 15.70 0.29 4.38
CA GLY A 210 15.22 1.16 3.32
C GLY A 210 16.10 1.25 2.09
N GLY A 211 15.93 2.32 1.33
CA GLY A 211 16.74 2.65 0.15
C GLY A 211 17.70 3.80 0.44
N PHE A 212 18.36 3.79 1.60
CA PHE A 212 19.22 4.86 2.10
C PHE A 212 20.66 4.40 2.23
N SER A 213 21.61 5.33 2.10
CA SER A 213 23.04 5.06 2.29
C SER A 213 23.62 5.78 3.51
N ASN A 214 22.81 6.63 4.15
CA ASN A 214 23.21 7.50 5.24
C ASN A 214 22.10 7.60 6.29
N TYR A 215 22.51 7.72 7.55
CA TYR A 215 21.65 8.06 8.68
C TYR A 215 22.37 9.08 9.57
N GLU A 216 21.71 10.18 9.94
CA GLU A 216 22.31 11.24 10.79
C GLU A 216 23.64 11.83 10.26
N ASN A 217 23.80 11.92 8.93
CA ASN A 217 25.05 12.23 8.21
C ASN A 217 26.16 11.18 8.33
N THR A 218 25.96 10.08 9.04
CA THR A 218 26.89 8.95 9.00
C THR A 218 26.74 8.25 7.65
N ALA A 219 27.80 8.27 6.84
CA ALA A 219 27.84 7.61 5.54
C ALA A 219 28.04 6.09 5.69
N TYR A 220 27.82 5.35 4.60
CA TYR A 220 28.08 3.91 4.48
C TYR A 220 27.27 3.05 5.47
N VAL A 221 26.04 3.48 5.78
CA VAL A 221 25.08 2.71 6.58
C VAL A 221 24.43 1.59 5.74
N ASN A 222 24.42 1.74 4.41
CA ASN A 222 24.06 0.68 3.44
C ASN A 222 22.70 0.01 3.71
N SER A 223 21.64 0.82 3.71
CA SER A 223 20.23 0.40 3.72
C SER A 223 19.70 -0.27 4.99
N ILE A 224 20.54 -0.51 6.00
CA ILE A 224 20.12 -1.07 7.30
C ILE A 224 20.81 -0.28 8.42
N ALA A 225 20.04 0.26 9.36
CA ALA A 225 20.56 1.03 10.49
C ALA A 225 20.03 0.47 11.81
N ARG A 226 20.91 0.32 12.80
CA ARG A 226 20.53 0.04 14.19
C ARG A 226 20.47 1.35 14.98
N LEU A 227 19.38 1.55 15.71
CA LEU A 227 19.06 2.80 16.38
C LEU A 227 18.86 2.58 17.89
N TYR A 228 19.26 3.55 18.69
CA TYR A 228 18.84 3.65 20.08
C TYR A 228 17.33 3.89 20.19
N LYS A 229 16.76 3.73 21.38
CA LYS A 229 15.34 3.98 21.66
C LYS A 229 14.88 5.41 21.37
N ASN A 230 15.80 6.38 21.44
CA ASN A 230 15.51 7.75 21.05
C ASN A 230 15.59 7.98 19.54
N GLY A 231 15.91 6.97 18.72
CA GLY A 231 16.02 7.11 17.27
C GLY A 231 17.39 7.54 16.75
N ALA A 232 18.34 7.85 17.64
CA ALA A 232 19.71 8.17 17.23
C ALA A 232 20.40 6.92 16.68
N LEU A 233 21.26 7.11 15.66
CA LEU A 233 22.05 6.03 15.10
C LEU A 233 23.01 5.46 16.15
N GLU A 234 23.05 4.15 16.28
CA GLU A 234 24.10 3.50 17.05
C GLU A 234 25.40 3.51 16.24
N THR A 235 26.41 4.17 16.80
CA THR A 235 27.69 4.44 16.12
C THR A 235 28.87 3.96 16.94
N ARG A 236 30.02 3.83 16.28
CA ARG A 236 31.32 3.58 16.90
C ARG A 236 32.39 4.44 16.23
N ASN A 237 33.46 4.72 16.96
CA ASN A 237 34.63 5.37 16.41
C ASN A 237 35.63 4.33 15.90
N ILE A 238 36.21 4.58 14.74
CA ILE A 238 37.33 3.82 14.18
C ILE A 238 38.52 4.75 13.95
N THR A 239 39.72 4.18 13.92
CA THR A 239 40.94 4.89 13.54
C THR A 239 41.30 4.54 12.10
N LEU A 240 41.37 5.55 11.24
CA LEU A 240 41.78 5.41 9.85
C LEU A 240 43.30 5.21 9.75
N PRO A 241 43.82 4.72 8.60
CA PRO A 241 45.26 4.57 8.37
C PRO A 241 46.07 5.85 8.62
N SER A 242 45.50 7.03 8.35
CA SER A 242 46.14 8.32 8.68
C SER A 242 46.22 8.66 10.18
N GLY A 243 45.62 7.83 11.04
CA GLY A 243 45.45 8.09 12.48
C GLY A 243 44.24 8.94 12.84
N LYS A 244 43.47 9.43 11.85
CA LYS A 244 42.25 10.21 12.09
C LYS A 244 41.13 9.33 12.65
N SER A 245 40.31 9.90 13.53
CA SER A 245 39.09 9.25 14.02
C SER A 245 37.95 9.46 13.04
N GLN A 246 37.18 8.41 12.76
CA GLN A 246 35.95 8.47 11.97
C GLN A 246 34.80 7.80 12.72
N VAL A 247 33.63 8.44 12.73
CA VAL A 247 32.38 7.87 13.23
C VAL A 247 31.74 7.04 12.12
N VAL A 248 31.37 5.80 12.44
CA VAL A 248 30.70 4.87 11.53
C VAL A 248 29.52 4.20 12.23
N SER A 249 28.64 3.55 11.47
CA SER A 249 27.58 2.72 12.04
C SER A 249 28.18 1.61 12.92
N VAL A 250 27.45 1.20 13.96
CA VAL A 250 27.81 0.01 14.74
C VAL A 250 27.69 -1.28 13.92
N LEU A 251 26.86 -1.29 12.89
CA LEU A 251 26.70 -2.46 12.02
C LEU A 251 27.89 -2.58 11.07
N ASN A 252 28.41 -3.81 10.96
CA ASN A 252 29.56 -4.14 10.11
C ASN A 252 29.22 -4.10 8.61
N GLY A 253 27.95 -4.23 8.24
CA GLY A 253 27.54 -4.21 6.85
C GLY A 253 26.03 -4.08 6.69
N GLY A 254 25.61 -4.08 5.42
CA GLY A 254 24.23 -3.95 4.99
C GLY A 254 24.05 -4.49 3.58
N VAL A 255 23.22 -3.83 2.77
CA VAL A 255 22.95 -4.27 1.38
C VAL A 255 23.07 -3.13 0.38
N SER A 256 23.44 -3.46 -0.85
CA SER A 256 23.70 -2.50 -1.93
C SER A 256 22.44 -1.95 -2.63
N GLY A 257 21.28 -2.04 -1.98
CA GLY A 257 19.99 -1.76 -2.62
C GLY A 257 18.87 -1.62 -1.59
N GLN A 258 17.63 -1.62 -2.06
CA GLN A 258 16.47 -1.35 -1.21
C GLN A 258 16.11 -2.58 -0.38
N VAL A 259 16.03 -2.42 0.94
CA VAL A 259 15.31 -3.35 1.82
C VAL A 259 13.82 -3.06 1.73
N SER A 260 12.99 -4.07 1.53
CA SER A 260 11.52 -3.97 1.49
C SER A 260 10.87 -4.50 2.75
N LYS A 261 11.43 -5.55 3.37
CA LYS A 261 11.02 -6.06 4.68
C LYS A 261 12.25 -6.43 5.51
N LEU A 262 12.10 -6.28 6.81
CA LEU A 262 13.12 -6.57 7.80
C LEU A 262 12.47 -7.33 8.96
N PHE A 263 13.05 -8.46 9.33
CA PHE A 263 12.59 -9.28 10.45
C PHE A 263 13.74 -9.46 11.44
N VAL A 264 13.40 -9.53 12.71
CA VAL A 264 14.33 -9.83 13.79
C VAL A 264 13.93 -11.16 14.40
N GLN A 265 14.87 -12.09 14.48
CA GLN A 265 14.69 -13.39 15.12
C GLN A 265 14.99 -13.29 16.63
N ALA A 266 14.56 -14.29 17.40
CA ALA A 266 14.71 -14.29 18.86
C ALA A 266 16.19 -14.23 19.32
N ASP A 267 17.11 -14.76 18.52
CA ASP A 267 18.56 -14.70 18.74
C ASP A 267 19.20 -13.35 18.31
N GLY A 268 18.38 -12.40 17.88
CA GLY A 268 18.81 -11.08 17.40
C GLY A 268 19.29 -11.07 15.96
N LYS A 269 19.33 -12.20 15.25
CA LYS A 269 19.65 -12.21 13.81
C LYS A 269 18.58 -11.48 13.04
N MET A 270 18.99 -10.85 11.93
CA MET A 270 18.13 -10.04 11.11
C MET A 270 17.96 -10.69 9.74
N ILE A 271 16.74 -10.84 9.24
CA ILE A 271 16.46 -11.26 7.86
C ILE A 271 15.96 -10.05 7.09
N ALA A 272 16.64 -9.69 6.01
CA ALA A 272 16.23 -8.63 5.10
C ALA A 272 15.85 -9.22 3.74
N THR A 273 14.74 -8.76 3.19
CA THR A 273 14.33 -9.01 1.79
C THR A 273 14.13 -7.69 1.06
N GLY A 274 14.37 -7.66 -0.24
CA GLY A 274 14.14 -6.48 -1.05
C GLY A 274 14.85 -6.52 -2.39
N ASN A 275 14.96 -5.36 -3.04
CA ASN A 275 15.63 -5.22 -4.33
C ASN A 275 17.11 -4.87 -4.12
N PHE A 276 17.92 -5.88 -3.84
CA PHE A 276 19.36 -5.77 -3.72
C PHE A 276 20.04 -7.03 -4.26
N ARG A 277 21.26 -6.86 -4.75
CA ARG A 277 22.05 -7.98 -5.29
C ARG A 277 23.21 -8.38 -4.39
N TYR A 278 23.74 -7.45 -3.60
CA TYR A 278 24.92 -7.65 -2.79
C TYR A 278 24.68 -7.31 -1.33
N TYR A 279 25.20 -8.15 -0.44
CA TYR A 279 25.64 -7.74 0.89
C TYR A 279 26.89 -6.89 0.72
N VAL A 280 27.01 -5.80 1.47
CA VAL A 280 28.16 -4.91 1.42
C VAL A 280 28.70 -4.59 2.81
N GLN A 281 30.01 -4.63 2.95
CA GLN A 281 30.75 -4.32 4.16
C GLN A 281 31.79 -3.22 3.86
N PRO A 282 31.72 -2.06 4.52
CA PRO A 282 32.75 -1.04 4.38
C PRO A 282 34.08 -1.47 5.00
N ASP A 283 35.16 -1.40 4.22
CA ASP A 283 36.54 -1.48 4.69
C ASP A 283 37.17 -0.09 4.66
N PHE A 284 37.58 0.37 5.85
CA PHE A 284 38.18 1.68 6.08
C PHE A 284 39.70 1.61 6.30
N ASN A 285 40.31 0.43 6.17
CA ASN A 285 41.74 0.22 6.44
C ASN A 285 42.64 0.53 5.23
N LEU A 286 42.11 1.22 4.23
CA LEU A 286 42.75 1.39 2.93
C LEU A 286 43.21 2.83 2.72
N VAL A 287 44.29 2.99 1.95
CA VAL A 287 44.77 4.28 1.48
C VAL A 287 44.82 4.29 -0.04
N THR A 288 44.58 5.46 -0.62
CA THR A 288 44.85 5.71 -2.05
C THR A 288 46.35 5.63 -2.34
N THR A 289 46.72 5.57 -3.62
CA THR A 289 48.13 5.65 -4.05
C THR A 289 48.85 6.92 -3.58
N GLY A 290 48.12 7.99 -3.29
CA GLY A 290 48.64 9.24 -2.71
C GLY A 290 48.69 9.28 -1.18
N GLY A 291 48.40 8.16 -0.49
CA GLY A 291 48.44 8.07 0.98
C GLY A 291 47.23 8.70 1.70
N LEU A 292 46.18 9.07 0.98
CA LEU A 292 44.92 9.56 1.58
C LEU A 292 44.04 8.39 2.01
N ASP A 293 43.36 8.51 3.16
CA ASP A 293 42.37 7.53 3.62
C ASP A 293 41.33 7.25 2.53
N SER A 294 40.97 5.98 2.38
CA SER A 294 40.00 5.51 1.41
C SER A 294 39.05 4.50 2.06
N MET A 295 37.89 4.31 1.45
CA MET A 295 36.91 3.31 1.86
C MET A 295 36.48 2.52 0.62
N HIS A 296 36.50 1.19 0.74
CA HIS A 296 35.97 0.29 -0.26
C HIS A 296 34.82 -0.52 0.31
N LEU A 297 33.88 -0.92 -0.54
CA LEU A 297 32.81 -1.84 -0.16
C LEU A 297 33.20 -3.24 -0.61
N ASP A 298 33.53 -4.11 0.35
CA ASP A 298 33.56 -5.53 0.12
C ASP A 298 32.14 -6.01 -0.17
N SER A 299 31.96 -6.77 -1.25
CA SER A 299 30.64 -7.16 -1.72
C SER A 299 30.54 -8.66 -1.91
N ILE A 300 29.42 -9.23 -1.42
CA ILE A 300 29.09 -10.64 -1.56
C ILE A 300 27.70 -10.71 -2.20
N GLN A 301 27.57 -11.43 -3.32
CA GLN A 301 26.28 -11.57 -3.99
C GLN A 301 25.30 -12.39 -3.13
N VAL A 302 24.08 -11.91 -2.87
CA VAL A 302 23.06 -12.61 -2.03
C VAL A 302 21.64 -12.60 -2.61
N ASN A 303 21.40 -11.92 -3.75
CA ASN A 303 20.15 -11.93 -4.54
C ASN A 303 18.84 -11.83 -3.72
N ASN A 304 18.45 -10.61 -3.34
CA ASN A 304 17.15 -10.22 -2.76
C ASN A 304 16.83 -10.73 -1.33
N LEU A 305 17.67 -11.60 -0.75
CA LEU A 305 17.47 -12.15 0.58
C LEU A 305 18.81 -12.28 1.29
N VAL A 306 18.89 -11.80 2.52
CA VAL A 306 20.08 -11.97 3.36
C VAL A 306 19.68 -12.19 4.82
N ARG A 307 20.44 -13.01 5.54
CA ARG A 307 20.43 -13.04 6.99
C ARG A 307 21.73 -12.45 7.53
N LEU A 308 21.61 -11.60 8.53
CA LEU A 308 22.72 -10.94 9.21
C LEU A 308 22.76 -11.34 10.68
N HIS A 309 23.96 -11.44 11.23
CA HIS A 309 24.16 -11.47 12.68
C HIS A 309 23.77 -10.12 13.32
N PRO A 310 23.56 -10.07 14.65
CA PRO A 310 23.19 -8.82 15.35
C PRO A 310 24.16 -7.65 15.15
N ASP A 311 25.40 -7.95 14.79
CA ASP A 311 26.46 -6.97 14.50
C ASP A 311 26.47 -6.52 13.02
N GLY A 312 25.58 -7.02 12.17
CA GLY A 312 25.50 -6.71 10.75
C GLY A 312 26.45 -7.51 9.85
N SER A 313 27.21 -8.46 10.39
CA SER A 313 27.99 -9.40 9.57
C SER A 313 27.08 -10.40 8.86
N LEU A 314 27.47 -10.83 7.65
CA LEU A 314 26.70 -11.81 6.87
C LEU A 314 26.65 -13.18 7.56
N ASP A 315 25.45 -13.72 7.78
CA ASP A 315 25.30 -15.08 8.29
C ASP A 315 25.46 -16.10 7.15
N SER A 316 26.67 -16.66 7.04
CA SER A 316 27.03 -17.64 6.01
C SER A 316 26.39 -19.03 6.21
N SER A 317 25.57 -19.22 7.25
CA SER A 317 24.74 -20.43 7.42
C SER A 317 23.38 -20.34 6.71
N TYR A 318 23.04 -19.20 6.12
CA TYR A 318 21.74 -18.95 5.52
C TYR A 318 21.82 -18.73 4.01
N ASN A 319 21.28 -19.66 3.22
CA ASN A 319 21.24 -19.61 1.75
C ASN A 319 22.58 -19.23 1.09
N TYR A 320 23.70 -19.70 1.65
CA TYR A 320 25.05 -19.36 1.22
C TYR A 320 25.79 -20.57 0.62
N ASP A 321 26.68 -20.29 -0.33
CA ASP A 321 27.60 -21.24 -0.95
C ASP A 321 29.03 -20.91 -0.50
N LEU A 322 29.49 -21.66 0.50
CA LEU A 322 30.83 -21.51 1.10
C LEU A 322 31.96 -21.75 0.08
N ALA A 323 31.77 -22.62 -0.92
CA ALA A 323 32.82 -22.98 -1.85
C ALA A 323 33.11 -21.87 -2.86
N ASN A 324 32.08 -21.11 -3.24
CA ASN A 324 32.17 -20.02 -4.21
C ASN A 324 32.12 -18.62 -3.57
N HIS A 325 32.10 -18.55 -2.24
CA HIS A 325 32.01 -17.31 -1.46
C HIS A 325 30.88 -16.37 -1.94
N ARG A 326 29.69 -16.93 -2.17
CA ARG A 326 28.51 -16.19 -2.64
C ARG A 326 27.23 -16.81 -2.11
N GLY A 327 26.16 -16.03 -2.09
CA GLY A 327 24.79 -16.52 -1.93
C GLY A 327 24.43 -17.50 -3.03
N ARG A 328 23.58 -18.47 -2.70
CA ARG A 328 22.98 -19.37 -3.68
C ARG A 328 22.05 -18.55 -4.61
N GLU A 329 21.67 -19.16 -5.74
CA GLU A 329 20.93 -18.48 -6.82
C GLU A 329 19.71 -17.67 -6.32
N GLY A 330 19.00 -18.16 -5.30
CA GLY A 330 17.85 -17.48 -4.72
C GLY A 330 16.67 -17.42 -5.69
N ALA A 331 15.81 -16.41 -5.53
CA ALA A 331 14.67 -16.18 -6.41
C ALA A 331 15.12 -15.56 -7.75
N ASN A 332 14.60 -16.04 -8.87
CA ASN A 332 14.90 -15.51 -10.21
C ASN A 332 14.07 -14.27 -10.61
N GLY A 333 13.44 -13.60 -9.65
CA GLY A 333 12.58 -12.44 -9.86
C GLY A 333 12.31 -11.70 -8.55
N PHE A 334 11.53 -10.61 -8.62
CA PHE A 334 11.26 -9.77 -7.46
C PHE A 334 10.50 -10.49 -6.36
N ILE A 335 10.99 -10.40 -5.13
CA ILE A 335 10.26 -10.73 -3.91
C ILE A 335 9.51 -9.46 -3.48
N THR A 336 8.18 -9.46 -3.59
CA THR A 336 7.34 -8.30 -3.23
C THR A 336 6.78 -8.41 -1.82
N ALA A 337 6.66 -9.63 -1.29
CA ALA A 337 6.24 -9.88 0.07
C ALA A 337 7.08 -10.98 0.70
N SER A 338 7.27 -10.87 2.00
CA SER A 338 7.83 -11.93 2.82
C SER A 338 7.20 -11.90 4.20
N LEU A 339 7.17 -13.04 4.87
CA LEU A 339 6.58 -13.21 6.19
C LEU A 339 7.40 -14.24 6.99
N LEU A 340 7.96 -13.81 8.12
CA LEU A 340 8.61 -14.71 9.07
C LEU A 340 7.55 -15.48 9.87
N LEU A 341 7.63 -16.79 9.87
CA LEU A 341 6.73 -17.69 10.59
C LEU A 341 7.24 -17.94 12.03
N PRO A 342 6.35 -18.32 12.97
CA PRO A 342 6.74 -18.58 14.37
C PRO A 342 7.80 -19.68 14.55
N ASP A 343 7.88 -20.63 13.62
CA ASP A 343 8.85 -21.73 13.61
C ASP A 343 10.23 -21.31 13.02
N GLY A 344 10.39 -20.04 12.66
CA GLY A 344 11.62 -19.49 12.07
C GLY A 344 11.76 -19.71 10.56
N LYS A 345 10.77 -20.33 9.91
CA LYS A 345 10.70 -20.41 8.44
C LYS A 345 10.29 -19.07 7.83
N LEU A 346 10.66 -18.85 6.58
CA LEU A 346 10.30 -17.62 5.86
C LEU A 346 9.40 -17.95 4.67
N LEU A 347 8.23 -17.34 4.59
CA LEU A 347 7.46 -17.29 3.34
C LEU A 347 7.94 -16.12 2.50
N ILE A 348 8.09 -16.35 1.20
CA ILE A 348 8.38 -15.32 0.20
C ILE A 348 7.35 -15.42 -0.92
N ALA A 349 6.95 -14.27 -1.47
CA ALA A 349 6.05 -14.19 -2.61
C ALA A 349 6.42 -13.02 -3.53
N GLY A 350 6.09 -13.15 -4.81
CA GLY A 350 6.33 -12.11 -5.79
C GLY A 350 6.30 -12.58 -7.23
N ASN A 351 7.14 -11.99 -8.08
CA ASN A 351 7.20 -12.23 -9.52
C ASN A 351 8.35 -13.14 -9.93
N PHE A 352 8.72 -14.12 -9.09
CA PHE A 352 9.67 -15.18 -9.44
C PHE A 352 8.95 -16.45 -9.93
N THR A 353 9.68 -17.32 -10.62
CA THR A 353 9.21 -18.65 -11.06
C THR A 353 10.07 -19.79 -10.50
N ARG A 354 11.25 -19.45 -9.98
CA ARG A 354 12.21 -20.40 -9.41
C ARG A 354 12.83 -19.86 -8.14
N TYR A 355 13.24 -20.77 -7.27
CA TYR A 355 14.07 -20.50 -6.11
C TYR A 355 15.17 -21.58 -6.01
N ASN A 356 16.44 -21.17 -5.92
CA ASN A 356 17.59 -22.09 -5.89
C ASN A 356 17.56 -23.13 -7.03
N GLY A 357 17.24 -22.67 -8.24
CA GLY A 357 17.13 -23.52 -9.44
C GLY A 357 15.88 -24.42 -9.50
N GLN A 358 15.12 -24.54 -8.41
CA GLN A 358 13.90 -25.36 -8.34
C GLN A 358 12.65 -24.55 -8.70
N ALA A 359 11.63 -25.20 -9.24
CA ALA A 359 10.36 -24.56 -9.57
C ALA A 359 9.66 -24.07 -8.29
N ALA A 360 9.34 -22.79 -8.25
CA ALA A 360 8.63 -22.14 -7.14
C ALA A 360 7.83 -20.96 -7.70
N PRO A 361 6.72 -21.20 -8.41
CA PRO A 361 5.98 -20.13 -9.06
C PRO A 361 5.31 -19.20 -8.04
N ARG A 362 5.77 -17.95 -8.00
CA ARG A 362 5.20 -16.81 -7.26
C ARG A 362 5.18 -16.88 -5.73
N ILE A 363 5.34 -18.05 -5.12
CA ILE A 363 5.38 -18.24 -3.67
C ILE A 363 6.27 -19.44 -3.29
N ALA A 364 7.00 -19.30 -2.20
CA ALA A 364 7.81 -20.36 -1.61
C ALA A 364 7.87 -20.23 -0.09
N ARG A 365 8.01 -21.36 0.61
CA ARG A 365 8.45 -21.40 2.01
C ARG A 365 9.91 -21.82 2.06
N LEU A 366 10.68 -21.15 2.90
CA LEU A 366 12.09 -21.40 3.12
C LEU A 366 12.28 -21.94 4.54
N LEU A 367 13.18 -22.91 4.69
CA LEU A 367 13.60 -23.43 5.99
C LEU A 367 14.41 -22.38 6.76
N SER A 368 14.72 -22.67 8.02
CA SER A 368 15.50 -21.78 8.90
C SER A 368 16.94 -21.57 8.43
N ASP A 369 17.44 -22.38 7.50
CA ASP A 369 18.74 -22.24 6.82
C ASP A 369 18.62 -21.54 5.44
N GLY A 370 17.41 -21.11 5.06
CA GLY A 370 17.14 -20.42 3.79
C GLY A 370 17.04 -21.35 2.59
N SER A 371 17.15 -22.67 2.76
CA SER A 371 16.86 -23.63 1.70
C SER A 371 15.35 -23.73 1.42
N LEU A 372 14.99 -24.23 0.24
CA LEU A 372 13.58 -24.38 -0.16
C LEU A 372 12.91 -25.50 0.65
N ASP A 373 11.76 -25.22 1.26
CA ASP A 373 10.95 -26.23 1.95
C ASP A 373 10.10 -27.01 0.94
N ALA A 374 10.54 -28.22 0.58
CA ALA A 374 9.86 -29.08 -0.38
C ALA A 374 8.47 -29.58 0.08
N SER A 375 8.13 -29.43 1.37
CA SER A 375 6.80 -29.78 1.89
C SER A 375 5.74 -28.72 1.59
N PHE A 376 6.12 -27.57 1.04
CA PHE A 376 5.19 -26.49 0.73
C PHE A 376 4.51 -26.70 -0.63
N ASN A 377 3.22 -27.00 -0.60
CA ASN A 377 2.39 -27.49 -1.69
C ASN A 377 1.75 -26.36 -2.50
N SER A 378 2.56 -25.47 -3.11
CA SER A 378 2.03 -24.35 -3.91
C SER A 378 1.56 -24.71 -5.31
N GLY A 379 1.87 -25.93 -5.80
CA GLY A 379 1.49 -26.41 -7.12
C GLY A 379 1.98 -25.48 -8.24
N SER A 380 1.08 -25.07 -9.15
CA SER A 380 1.43 -24.09 -10.19
C SER A 380 1.49 -22.63 -9.68
N GLY A 381 1.24 -22.39 -8.40
CA GLY A 381 1.21 -21.05 -7.81
C GLY A 381 0.17 -20.13 -8.43
N GLY A 382 0.37 -18.81 -8.27
CA GLY A 382 -0.44 -17.80 -8.93
C GLY A 382 -0.08 -17.65 -10.42
N ASP A 383 -1.08 -17.45 -11.29
CA ASP A 383 -0.85 -17.16 -12.71
C ASP A 383 -0.18 -15.78 -12.96
N TYR A 384 -0.36 -14.83 -12.05
CA TYR A 384 0.36 -13.55 -11.98
C TYR A 384 0.96 -13.30 -10.58
N GLY A 385 1.63 -12.16 -10.42
CA GLY A 385 2.32 -11.79 -9.19
C GLY A 385 1.44 -11.77 -7.94
N ILE A 386 1.99 -12.29 -6.85
CA ILE A 386 1.43 -12.19 -5.49
C ILE A 386 2.13 -11.02 -4.79
N TYR A 387 1.38 -10.03 -4.32
CA TYR A 387 1.88 -8.79 -3.75
C TYR A 387 1.91 -8.76 -2.22
N SER A 388 1.08 -9.57 -1.54
CA SER A 388 1.01 -9.59 -0.08
C SER A 388 0.85 -11.01 0.47
N LEU A 389 1.31 -11.19 1.72
CA LEU A 389 1.21 -12.40 2.52
C LEU A 389 0.75 -12.02 3.92
N THR A 390 -0.38 -12.56 4.36
CA THR A 390 -0.92 -12.31 5.71
C THR A 390 -1.30 -13.63 6.36
N ARG A 391 -0.68 -13.95 7.50
CA ARG A 391 -1.04 -15.15 8.29
C ARG A 391 -2.25 -14.84 9.16
N GLN A 392 -3.23 -15.74 9.14
CA GLN A 392 -4.41 -15.72 10.00
C GLN A 392 -4.10 -16.38 11.37
N PRO A 393 -4.90 -16.11 12.42
CA PRO A 393 -4.70 -16.71 13.74
C PRO A 393 -4.70 -18.25 13.74
N ASP A 394 -5.47 -18.87 12.84
CA ASP A 394 -5.58 -20.33 12.67
C ASP A 394 -4.39 -20.95 11.90
N GLY A 395 -3.41 -20.14 11.49
CA GLY A 395 -2.23 -20.59 10.75
C GLY A 395 -2.37 -20.57 9.23
N LYS A 396 -3.59 -20.35 8.71
CA LYS A 396 -3.80 -20.20 7.27
C LYS A 396 -3.18 -18.91 6.74
N LEU A 397 -3.00 -18.86 5.43
CA LEU A 397 -2.34 -17.75 4.75
C LEU A 397 -3.30 -17.09 3.77
N LEU A 398 -3.46 -15.77 3.85
CA LEU A 398 -4.08 -14.97 2.81
C LEU A 398 -3.02 -14.45 1.87
N ILE A 399 -3.25 -14.64 0.57
CA ILE A 399 -2.44 -14.07 -0.49
C ILE A 399 -3.28 -13.08 -1.30
N THR A 400 -2.69 -11.95 -1.66
CA THR A 400 -3.31 -10.97 -2.57
C THR A 400 -2.35 -10.56 -3.66
N GLY A 401 -2.85 -10.17 -4.82
CA GLY A 401 -1.99 -9.72 -5.91
C GLY A 401 -2.74 -9.36 -7.18
N ALA A 402 -2.11 -9.67 -8.32
CA ALA A 402 -2.66 -9.49 -9.67
C ALA A 402 -3.16 -10.79 -10.30
N PHE A 403 -3.04 -11.92 -9.61
CA PHE A 403 -3.45 -13.25 -10.12
C PHE A 403 -4.96 -13.37 -10.32
N ASN A 404 -5.38 -14.20 -11.27
CA ASN A 404 -6.77 -14.64 -11.46
C ASN A 404 -7.00 -16.07 -10.97
N SER A 405 -5.92 -16.84 -10.83
CA SER A 405 -5.97 -18.22 -10.38
C SER A 405 -4.76 -18.57 -9.52
N TYR A 406 -4.97 -19.55 -8.62
CA TYR A 406 -3.93 -20.17 -7.82
C TYR A 406 -4.03 -21.69 -7.95
N ASN A 407 -2.94 -22.34 -8.36
CA ASN A 407 -2.92 -23.78 -8.64
C ASN A 407 -4.07 -24.24 -9.55
N GLY A 408 -4.36 -23.45 -10.59
CA GLY A 408 -5.46 -23.67 -11.54
C GLY A 408 -6.87 -23.34 -11.02
N GLN A 409 -7.05 -23.05 -9.72
CA GLN A 409 -8.34 -22.66 -9.16
C GLN A 409 -8.59 -21.17 -9.36
N LYS A 410 -9.78 -20.81 -9.84
CA LYS A 410 -10.17 -19.40 -10.05
C LYS A 410 -10.34 -18.70 -8.71
N CYS A 411 -9.58 -17.64 -8.49
CA CYS A 411 -9.61 -16.81 -7.30
C CYS A 411 -9.08 -15.40 -7.66
N PRO A 412 -9.93 -14.51 -8.21
CA PRO A 412 -9.47 -13.22 -8.67
C PRO A 412 -8.88 -12.38 -7.54
N ARG A 413 -7.57 -12.12 -7.63
CA ARG A 413 -6.77 -11.18 -6.81
C ARG A 413 -6.59 -11.52 -5.34
N VAL A 414 -7.35 -12.47 -4.79
CA VAL A 414 -7.24 -12.92 -3.39
C VAL A 414 -7.54 -14.41 -3.27
N ALA A 415 -6.75 -15.11 -2.46
CA ALA A 415 -6.99 -16.50 -2.10
C ALA A 415 -6.54 -16.76 -0.67
N ARG A 416 -7.14 -17.79 -0.05
CA ARG A 416 -6.64 -18.38 1.18
C ARG A 416 -5.94 -19.69 0.88
N LEU A 417 -4.82 -19.93 1.53
CA LEU A 417 -4.06 -21.16 1.51
C LEU A 417 -4.07 -21.78 2.91
N GLN A 418 -3.99 -23.10 2.97
CA GLN A 418 -3.60 -23.81 4.18
C GLN A 418 -2.15 -23.47 4.55
N GLU A 419 -1.74 -23.80 5.77
CA GLU A 419 -0.36 -23.57 6.22
C GLU A 419 0.67 -24.33 5.36
N ASP A 420 0.29 -25.47 4.78
CA ASP A 420 1.14 -26.23 3.86
C ASP A 420 1.24 -25.61 2.45
N GLY A 421 0.51 -24.52 2.16
CA GLY A 421 0.52 -23.85 0.86
C GLY A 421 -0.57 -24.33 -0.12
N SER A 422 -1.30 -25.40 0.20
CA SER A 422 -2.43 -25.84 -0.62
C SER A 422 -3.59 -24.84 -0.61
N TYR A 423 -4.36 -24.76 -1.70
CA TYR A 423 -5.52 -23.86 -1.80
C TYR A 423 -6.62 -24.26 -0.80
N ASP A 424 -7.18 -23.29 -0.07
CA ASP A 424 -8.32 -23.51 0.83
C ASP A 424 -9.65 -23.21 0.11
N PRO A 425 -10.44 -24.24 -0.25
CA PRO A 425 -11.69 -24.05 -0.99
C PRO A 425 -12.84 -23.47 -0.16
N SER A 426 -12.67 -23.33 1.17
CA SER A 426 -13.66 -22.72 2.07
C SER A 426 -13.66 -21.19 2.02
N PHE A 427 -12.64 -20.59 1.41
CA PHE A 427 -12.58 -19.15 1.13
C PHE A 427 -12.84 -18.90 -0.35
N ARG A 428 -13.92 -18.20 -0.69
CA ARG A 428 -14.27 -17.96 -2.10
C ARG A 428 -14.70 -16.52 -2.34
N VAL A 429 -14.20 -15.99 -3.45
CA VAL A 429 -14.64 -14.76 -4.09
C VAL A 429 -15.10 -15.14 -5.50
N ASP A 430 -16.24 -14.63 -5.94
CA ASP A 430 -16.83 -14.99 -7.23
C ASP A 430 -16.22 -14.14 -8.35
N LYS A 431 -16.56 -12.84 -8.39
CA LYS A 431 -15.98 -11.87 -9.34
C LYS A 431 -14.72 -11.23 -8.76
N GLY A 432 -14.61 -11.12 -7.45
CA GLY A 432 -13.52 -10.44 -6.75
C GLY A 432 -13.42 -8.96 -7.11
N ALA A 433 -12.20 -8.42 -7.03
CA ALA A 433 -11.87 -7.04 -7.37
C ALA A 433 -11.62 -6.85 -8.87
N ASN A 434 -12.03 -5.71 -9.42
CA ASN A 434 -11.70 -5.33 -10.80
C ASN A 434 -10.26 -4.76 -10.97
N GLY A 435 -9.57 -4.51 -9.86
CA GLY A 435 -8.20 -4.01 -9.80
C GLY A 435 -7.30 -4.88 -8.92
N ASN A 436 -6.01 -4.55 -8.88
CA ASN A 436 -5.04 -5.28 -8.07
C ASN A 436 -5.28 -5.07 -6.57
N ILE A 437 -5.05 -6.11 -5.78
CA ILE A 437 -5.11 -6.03 -4.31
C ILE A 437 -3.67 -6.08 -3.78
N PHE A 438 -3.23 -4.98 -3.16
CA PHE A 438 -1.87 -4.81 -2.71
C PHE A 438 -1.65 -5.25 -1.26
N ASN A 439 -2.69 -5.18 -0.41
CA ASN A 439 -2.55 -5.52 1.00
C ASN A 439 -3.82 -6.18 1.56
N ALA A 440 -3.61 -7.10 2.49
CA ALA A 440 -4.63 -7.70 3.32
C ALA A 440 -4.27 -7.56 4.81
N ALA A 441 -5.27 -7.31 5.65
CA ALA A 441 -5.15 -7.37 7.10
C ALA A 441 -6.27 -8.23 7.68
N VAL A 442 -6.03 -8.81 8.86
CA VAL A 442 -6.98 -9.69 9.54
C VAL A 442 -7.35 -9.07 10.89
N MET A 443 -8.64 -8.98 11.16
CA MET A 443 -9.19 -8.51 12.43
C MET A 443 -9.25 -9.65 13.47
N PRO A 444 -9.40 -9.34 14.77
CA PRO A 444 -9.47 -10.37 15.81
C PRO A 444 -10.60 -11.38 15.60
N GLY A 445 -11.74 -10.94 15.02
CA GLY A 445 -12.89 -11.78 14.69
C GLY A 445 -12.70 -12.64 13.44
N GLY A 446 -11.56 -12.52 12.75
CA GLY A 446 -11.25 -13.25 11.52
C GLY A 446 -11.73 -12.57 10.25
N GLU A 447 -12.40 -11.43 10.35
CA GLU A 447 -12.74 -10.60 9.19
C GLU A 447 -11.48 -10.08 8.50
N ILE A 448 -11.59 -9.83 7.20
CA ILE A 448 -10.45 -9.59 6.33
C ILE A 448 -10.62 -8.23 5.66
N ILE A 449 -9.66 -7.34 5.85
CA ILE A 449 -9.62 -6.03 5.19
C ILE A 449 -8.72 -6.15 3.97
N LEU A 450 -9.25 -5.80 2.79
CA LEU A 450 -8.50 -5.77 1.55
C LEU A 450 -8.36 -4.34 1.05
N SER A 451 -7.20 -4.04 0.47
CA SER A 451 -6.92 -2.74 -0.12
C SER A 451 -6.05 -2.85 -1.37
N GLY A 452 -6.26 -1.93 -2.30
CA GLY A 452 -5.72 -2.06 -3.65
C GLY A 452 -6.04 -0.88 -4.55
N THR A 453 -6.06 -1.10 -5.85
CA THR A 453 -6.47 -0.12 -6.88
C THR A 453 -7.75 -0.56 -7.58
N PHE A 454 -8.74 -0.96 -6.80
CA PHE A 454 -10.05 -1.37 -7.30
C PHE A 454 -11.08 -0.31 -6.94
N ASP A 455 -12.04 -0.08 -7.83
CA ASP A 455 -13.23 0.71 -7.56
C ASP A 455 -14.52 -0.14 -7.56
N GLU A 456 -14.38 -1.45 -7.80
CA GLU A 456 -15.44 -2.45 -7.71
C GLU A 456 -14.93 -3.76 -7.06
N PHE A 457 -15.78 -4.37 -6.23
CA PHE A 457 -15.58 -5.71 -5.68
C PHE A 457 -16.93 -6.45 -5.63
N GLU A 458 -17.02 -7.63 -6.22
CA GLU A 458 -18.28 -8.41 -6.34
C GLU A 458 -19.45 -7.60 -6.93
N GLY A 459 -19.18 -6.70 -7.89
CA GLY A 459 -20.20 -5.82 -8.46
C GLY A 459 -20.59 -4.62 -7.60
N LEU A 460 -20.01 -4.47 -6.41
CA LEU A 460 -20.24 -3.34 -5.51
C LEU A 460 -19.16 -2.28 -5.72
N ARG A 461 -19.57 -1.01 -5.88
CA ARG A 461 -18.63 0.11 -5.99
C ARG A 461 -17.90 0.32 -4.65
N ARG A 462 -16.58 0.10 -4.63
CA ARG A 462 -15.75 0.14 -3.42
C ARG A 462 -14.41 0.76 -3.75
N ASN A 463 -14.11 1.91 -3.14
CA ASN A 463 -12.90 2.67 -3.47
C ASN A 463 -11.72 2.16 -2.63
N ASN A 464 -10.92 1.25 -3.21
CA ASN A 464 -9.63 0.78 -2.70
C ASN A 464 -9.66 0.11 -1.31
N PHE A 465 -10.85 -0.16 -0.77
CA PHE A 465 -11.05 -0.66 0.59
C PHE A 465 -12.33 -1.49 0.65
N ILE A 466 -12.22 -2.72 1.18
CA ILE A 466 -13.38 -3.56 1.47
C ILE A 466 -13.07 -4.48 2.66
N VAL A 467 -14.11 -4.84 3.40
CA VAL A 467 -14.05 -5.85 4.46
C VAL A 467 -14.85 -7.09 4.07
N LEU A 468 -14.25 -8.26 4.26
CA LEU A 468 -14.85 -9.57 4.00
C LEU A 468 -15.05 -10.33 5.31
N GLN A 469 -16.00 -11.27 5.28
CA GLN A 469 -16.13 -12.34 6.25
C GLN A 469 -14.99 -13.35 6.11
N PRO A 470 -14.73 -14.20 7.12
CA PRO A 470 -13.72 -15.24 7.05
C PRO A 470 -13.89 -16.23 5.88
N ASP A 471 -15.07 -16.35 5.28
CA ASP A 471 -15.33 -17.22 4.13
C ASP A 471 -15.09 -16.52 2.77
N GLY A 472 -14.71 -15.25 2.77
CA GLY A 472 -14.44 -14.45 1.56
C GLY A 472 -15.63 -13.65 1.05
N LYS A 473 -16.83 -13.81 1.64
CA LYS A 473 -17.99 -12.99 1.26
C LYS A 473 -17.85 -11.57 1.76
N VAL A 474 -18.44 -10.61 1.04
CA VAL A 474 -18.50 -9.21 1.46
C VAL A 474 -19.21 -9.10 2.81
N HIS A 475 -18.58 -8.42 3.78
CA HIS A 475 -19.17 -8.24 5.09
C HIS A 475 -20.40 -7.31 5.01
N PRO A 476 -21.59 -7.71 5.52
CA PRO A 476 -22.83 -6.95 5.32
C PRO A 476 -22.87 -5.60 6.05
N ALA A 477 -22.11 -5.44 7.13
CA ALA A 477 -22.17 -4.26 8.00
C ALA A 477 -20.92 -3.36 7.99
N TYR A 478 -19.80 -3.81 7.40
CA TYR A 478 -18.48 -3.16 7.57
C TYR A 478 -18.03 -2.38 6.33
N ASN A 479 -18.93 -2.25 5.35
CA ASN A 479 -18.63 -1.68 4.03
C ASN A 479 -19.43 -0.41 3.75
N THR A 480 -19.75 0.35 4.79
CA THR A 480 -20.47 1.63 4.71
C THR A 480 -19.55 2.82 4.44
N SER A 481 -18.23 2.67 4.61
CA SER A 481 -17.29 3.77 4.39
C SER A 481 -17.08 4.06 2.89
N GLY A 482 -16.74 5.30 2.58
CA GLY A 482 -16.39 5.73 1.22
C GLY A 482 -15.02 5.22 0.74
N GLY A 483 -14.33 4.42 1.55
CA GLY A 483 -13.02 3.85 1.26
C GLY A 483 -11.86 4.84 1.43
N ILE A 484 -10.78 4.59 0.69
CA ILE A 484 -9.52 5.32 0.77
C ILE A 484 -9.21 5.99 -0.58
N SER A 485 -8.74 7.24 -0.56
CA SER A 485 -8.36 7.95 -1.79
C SER A 485 -7.09 8.81 -1.66
N LEU A 486 -6.46 9.05 -2.83
CA LEU A 486 -5.47 10.11 -3.02
C LEU A 486 -6.14 11.32 -3.67
N GLY A 487 -6.01 12.49 -3.05
CA GLY A 487 -6.68 13.71 -3.52
C GLY A 487 -8.20 13.53 -3.68
N GLU A 488 -8.80 14.43 -4.47
CA GLU A 488 -10.22 14.35 -4.82
C GLU A 488 -10.48 13.37 -5.98
N ASN A 489 -9.46 13.01 -6.79
CA ASN A 489 -9.62 12.24 -8.03
C ASN A 489 -8.47 11.23 -8.37
N ALA A 490 -7.59 10.84 -7.45
CA ALA A 490 -6.48 9.91 -7.77
C ALA A 490 -6.67 8.48 -7.21
N VAL A 491 -6.33 7.51 -8.07
CA VAL A 491 -6.57 6.05 -7.90
C VAL A 491 -5.41 5.34 -7.19
N THR A 492 -4.34 6.04 -6.77
CA THR A 492 -3.09 5.41 -6.28
C THR A 492 -2.90 5.44 -4.75
N GLY A 493 -3.98 5.65 -3.99
CA GLY A 493 -3.96 5.63 -2.53
C GLY A 493 -3.89 4.22 -1.98
N ALA A 494 -2.68 3.76 -1.70
CA ALA A 494 -2.44 2.44 -1.15
C ALA A 494 -2.35 2.51 0.37
N LEU A 495 -3.08 1.63 1.02
CA LEU A 495 -2.82 1.26 2.39
C LEU A 495 -1.55 0.41 2.41
N ALA A 496 -0.60 0.73 3.28
CA ALA A 496 0.66 0.01 3.43
C ALA A 496 0.62 -0.99 4.58
N ARG A 497 0.02 -0.60 5.71
CA ARG A 497 -0.11 -1.46 6.89
C ARG A 497 -1.32 -1.07 7.72
N ILE A 498 -1.93 -2.06 8.35
CA ILE A 498 -2.92 -1.90 9.40
C ILE A 498 -2.39 -2.61 10.64
N ILE A 499 -2.49 -1.94 11.79
CA ILE A 499 -2.28 -2.55 13.10
C ILE A 499 -3.51 -2.34 13.96
N GLN A 500 -3.82 -3.32 14.80
CA GLN A 500 -4.82 -3.17 15.85
C GLN A 500 -4.20 -2.40 17.02
N GLN A 501 -5.01 -1.60 17.71
CA GLN A 501 -4.58 -0.96 18.95
C GLN A 501 -4.90 -1.88 20.13
N PRO A 502 -3.89 -2.32 20.90
CA PRO A 502 -4.11 -3.22 22.03
C PRO A 502 -5.13 -2.65 23.02
N GLY A 503 -6.07 -3.49 23.46
CA GLY A 503 -7.10 -3.12 24.44
C GLY A 503 -8.24 -2.27 23.90
N GLU A 504 -8.25 -1.92 22.61
CA GLU A 504 -9.25 -1.06 22.01
C GLU A 504 -9.89 -1.72 20.79
N ARG A 505 -11.17 -1.44 20.57
CA ARG A 505 -11.82 -1.72 19.28
C ARG A 505 -11.48 -0.64 18.26
N ALA A 506 -10.19 -0.54 17.95
CA ALA A 506 -9.66 0.41 17.01
C ALA A 506 -8.44 -0.14 16.28
N MET A 507 -8.23 0.36 15.07
CA MET A 507 -7.05 0.08 14.25
C MET A 507 -6.42 1.38 13.78
N ILE A 508 -5.12 1.36 13.56
CA ILE A 508 -4.39 2.40 12.84
C ILE A 508 -4.02 1.84 11.47
N ALA A 509 -4.43 2.54 10.43
CA ALA A 509 -4.03 2.29 9.06
C ALA A 509 -3.06 3.38 8.60
N VAL A 510 -1.98 2.98 7.93
CA VAL A 510 -0.99 3.87 7.33
C VAL A 510 -0.80 3.58 5.85
N GLY A 511 -0.33 4.57 5.09
CA GLY A 511 -0.08 4.38 3.66
C GLY A 511 0.23 5.66 2.90
N SER A 512 -0.17 5.71 1.63
CA SER A 512 -0.02 6.89 0.76
C SER A 512 -1.27 7.77 0.69
N PHE A 513 -2.40 7.36 1.25
CA PHE A 513 -3.68 8.06 1.11
C PHE A 513 -3.76 9.43 1.80
N THR A 514 -4.60 10.33 1.27
CA THR A 514 -4.90 11.66 1.85
C THR A 514 -6.29 11.73 2.47
N ARG A 515 -7.15 10.74 2.21
CA ARG A 515 -8.51 10.71 2.71
C ARG A 515 -8.93 9.30 3.06
N TYR A 516 -9.77 9.21 4.09
CA TYR A 516 -10.55 8.04 4.44
C TYR A 516 -12.00 8.50 4.60
N ASP A 517 -12.93 7.80 3.95
CA ASP A 517 -14.37 8.13 4.01
C ASP A 517 -14.65 9.61 3.66
N PHE A 518 -13.98 10.09 2.60
CA PHE A 518 -14.00 11.49 2.10
C PHE A 518 -13.50 12.56 3.09
N ARG A 519 -13.06 12.18 4.29
CA ARG A 519 -12.49 13.07 5.31
C ARG A 519 -10.97 13.12 5.20
N ALA A 520 -10.37 14.26 5.53
CA ALA A 520 -8.93 14.45 5.47
C ALA A 520 -8.20 13.52 6.43
N SER A 521 -7.22 12.78 5.90
CA SER A 521 -6.36 11.89 6.65
C SER A 521 -5.05 11.71 5.88
N ASN A 522 -4.02 12.41 6.33
CA ASN A 522 -2.73 12.48 5.69
C ASN A 522 -1.88 11.28 6.12
N ARG A 523 -2.01 10.18 5.36
CA ARG A 523 -1.16 8.97 5.43
C ARG A 523 -1.37 8.10 6.65
N ILE A 524 -2.22 8.52 7.59
CA ILE A 524 -2.56 7.79 8.81
C ILE A 524 -4.01 8.08 9.23
N VAL A 525 -4.77 7.02 9.51
CA VAL A 525 -6.13 7.09 10.04
C VAL A 525 -6.31 6.09 11.17
N ARG A 526 -7.05 6.52 12.21
CA ARG A 526 -7.57 5.60 13.22
C ARG A 526 -9.03 5.29 12.92
N ILE A 527 -9.38 4.00 12.89
CA ILE A 527 -10.71 3.49 12.56
C ILE A 527 -11.24 2.71 13.77
N LYS A 528 -12.42 3.09 14.26
CA LYS A 528 -13.17 2.37 15.31
C LYS A 528 -14.09 1.34 14.66
N TYR A 529 -14.35 0.22 15.35
CA TYR A 529 -15.20 -0.87 14.86
C TYR A 529 -15.92 -1.64 15.98
#